data_AF-A0A382TNE0-F1
#
_entry.id   AF-A0A382TNE0-F1
#
_cell.length_a   1.000
_cell.length_b   1.000
_cell.length_c   1.000
_cell.angle_alpha   90.00
_cell.angle_beta   90.00
_cell.angle_gamma   90.00
#
_symmetry.space_group_name_H-M   'P 1'
#
loop_
_entity.id
_entity.type
_entity.pdbx_description
1 polymer ?
#
loop_
_entity_poly.entity_id
_entity_poly.type
_entity_poly.pdbx_seq_one_letter_code
_entity_poly.pdbx_strand_id
1 'polypeptide(L)'
;PLFNKILETNHLIKGRLNVKYSELKKLFIALQKDDERLRNKQSRQEKIIQDQINKCNALKVKRKHNFETLQKSFYPTTNKISLLYKNQKGAHYIKARFYWGCKQREVQVGSIPIVIEIINSMIEYQILNDLSKIKSNNISWKQINKHPEIIKAIKLIASLKAQEYILRRLLSNNMNVLTNKQDYEEEIILTKVEEIQYDNAVNNNQFDEKEDIKGVKWYERWREENL
;
A
#
# COMPACT_ATOMS: atom_id res chain seq x y z
N PRO A 1 -0.94 45.35 -31.25
CA PRO A 1 -1.02 46.22 -30.04
C PRO A 1 0.08 45.96 -29.00
N LEU A 2 0.29 44.72 -28.56
CA LEU A 2 1.25 44.40 -27.48
C LEU A 2 2.71 44.67 -27.88
N PHE A 3 3.17 44.18 -29.04
CA PHE A 3 4.59 44.32 -29.45
C PHE A 3 4.95 45.73 -29.91
N ASN A 4 4.04 46.46 -30.55
CA ASN A 4 4.26 47.88 -30.90
C ASN A 4 4.46 48.73 -29.65
N LYS A 5 3.64 48.49 -28.61
CA LYS A 5 3.79 49.16 -27.32
C LYS A 5 5.14 48.86 -26.67
N ILE A 6 5.65 47.63 -26.78
CA ILE A 6 6.99 47.25 -26.26
C ILE A 6 8.11 48.02 -26.97
N LEU A 7 8.02 48.15 -28.29
CA LEU A 7 8.99 48.92 -29.08
C LEU A 7 8.91 50.42 -28.76
N GLU A 8 7.69 50.98 -28.73
CA GLU A 8 7.42 52.38 -28.39
C GLU A 8 7.92 52.74 -26.99
N THR A 9 7.63 51.92 -25.97
CA THR A 9 8.11 52.16 -24.61
C THR A 9 9.62 51.99 -24.50
N ASN A 10 10.23 51.04 -25.22
CA ASN A 10 11.69 50.91 -25.26
C ASN A 10 12.35 52.16 -25.86
N HIS A 11 11.80 52.71 -26.94
CA HIS A 11 12.28 53.95 -27.53
C HIS A 11 12.11 55.16 -26.59
N LEU A 12 10.98 55.28 -25.89
CA LEU A 12 10.71 56.37 -24.95
C LEU A 12 11.74 56.46 -23.82
N ILE A 13 12.22 55.32 -23.32
CA ILE A 13 13.27 55.27 -22.29
C ILE A 13 14.70 55.30 -22.86
N LYS A 14 14.86 55.55 -24.16
CA LYS A 14 16.15 55.47 -24.89
C LYS A 14 16.83 54.10 -24.77
N GLY A 15 16.04 53.03 -24.73
CA GLY A 15 16.51 51.65 -24.75
C GLY A 15 17.18 51.26 -26.06
N ARG A 16 17.94 50.16 -26.05
CA ARG A 16 18.74 49.67 -27.18
C ARG A 16 18.09 48.52 -27.95
N LEU A 17 16.80 48.25 -27.76
CA LEU A 17 16.12 47.13 -28.41
C LEU A 17 15.88 47.46 -29.89
N ASN A 18 16.79 47.01 -30.76
CA ASN A 18 16.69 47.20 -32.20
C ASN A 18 16.26 45.90 -32.90
N VAL A 19 14.97 45.57 -32.81
CA VAL A 19 14.41 44.30 -33.29
C VAL A 19 13.15 44.57 -34.09
N LYS A 20 12.95 43.88 -35.22
CA LYS A 20 11.74 44.08 -36.02
C LYS A 20 10.52 43.49 -35.30
N TYR A 21 9.34 44.09 -35.52
CA TYR A 21 8.07 43.55 -35.03
C TYR A 21 7.88 42.06 -35.37
N SER A 22 8.25 41.66 -36.59
CA SER A 22 8.13 40.28 -37.05
C SER A 22 9.02 39.30 -36.28
N GLU A 23 10.21 39.74 -35.85
CA GLU A 23 11.15 38.95 -35.05
C GLU A 23 10.66 38.80 -33.61
N LEU A 24 10.16 39.88 -32.99
CA LEU A 24 9.52 39.83 -31.67
C LEU A 24 8.28 38.92 -31.67
N LYS A 25 7.46 38.98 -32.73
CA LYS A 25 6.31 38.10 -32.89
C LYS A 25 6.73 36.63 -33.05
N LYS A 26 7.80 36.35 -33.81
CA LYS A 26 8.35 35.00 -33.96
C LYS A 26 8.86 34.45 -32.61
N LEU A 27 9.60 35.26 -31.86
CA LEU A 27 10.10 34.90 -30.53
C LEU A 27 8.94 34.59 -29.57
N PHE A 28 7.92 35.44 -29.54
CA PHE A 28 6.73 35.21 -28.72
C PHE A 28 6.04 33.89 -29.05
N ILE A 29 5.81 33.61 -30.34
CA ILE A 29 5.19 32.35 -30.78
C ILE A 29 6.07 31.15 -30.41
N ALA A 30 7.40 31.27 -30.57
CA ALA A 30 8.33 30.20 -30.20
C ALA A 30 8.27 29.90 -28.69
N LEU A 31 8.31 30.93 -27.85
CA LEU A 31 8.21 30.80 -26.39
C LEU A 31 6.85 30.24 -25.95
N GLN A 32 5.74 30.65 -26.59
CA GLN A 32 4.43 30.07 -26.31
C GLN A 32 4.37 28.58 -26.66
N LYS A 33 4.89 28.18 -27.82
CA LYS A 33 4.94 26.78 -28.23
C LYS A 33 5.84 25.95 -27.32
N ASP A 34 6.96 26.52 -26.87
CA ASP A 34 7.85 25.86 -25.94
C ASP A 34 7.22 25.69 -24.55
N ASP A 35 6.55 26.71 -24.01
CA ASP A 35 5.80 26.61 -22.77
C ASP A 35 4.70 25.54 -22.86
N GLU A 36 3.92 25.54 -23.94
CA GLU A 36 2.90 24.51 -24.18
C GLU A 36 3.51 23.10 -24.25
N ARG A 37 4.64 22.94 -24.95
CA ARG A 37 5.39 21.69 -25.01
C ARG A 37 5.85 21.24 -23.62
N LEU A 38 6.37 22.16 -22.80
CA LEU A 38 6.83 21.86 -21.44
C LEU A 38 5.68 21.49 -20.51
N ARG A 39 4.56 22.22 -20.54
CA ARG A 39 3.34 21.88 -19.78
C ARG A 39 2.82 20.49 -20.14
N ASN A 40 2.82 20.15 -21.43
CA ASN A 40 2.43 18.83 -21.90
C ASN A 40 3.38 17.73 -21.40
N LYS A 41 4.69 17.98 -21.40
CA LYS A 41 5.67 17.05 -20.81
C LYS A 41 5.45 16.88 -19.31
N GLN A 42 5.26 17.97 -18.57
CA GLN A 42 4.99 17.94 -17.13
C GLN A 42 3.73 17.12 -16.82
N SER A 43 2.61 17.40 -17.49
CA SER A 43 1.36 16.67 -17.27
C SER A 43 1.48 15.16 -17.57
N ARG A 44 2.27 14.78 -18.57
CA ARG A 44 2.58 13.36 -18.84
C ARG A 44 3.35 12.72 -17.69
N GLN A 45 4.37 13.40 -17.15
CA GLN A 45 5.14 12.90 -16.01
C GLN A 45 4.28 12.78 -14.75
N GLU A 46 3.42 13.76 -14.47
CA GLU A 46 2.49 13.71 -13.34
C GLU A 46 1.56 12.50 -13.42
N LYS A 47 1.05 12.16 -14.61
CA LYS A 47 0.23 10.95 -14.83
C LYS A 47 1.02 9.67 -14.53
N ILE A 48 2.25 9.57 -15.03
CA ILE A 48 3.11 8.40 -14.79
C ILE A 48 3.36 8.23 -13.28
N ILE A 49 3.68 9.31 -12.57
CA ILE A 49 3.89 9.29 -11.12
C ILE A 49 2.62 8.85 -10.40
N GLN A 50 1.45 9.37 -10.79
CA GLN A 50 0.18 8.99 -10.18
C GLN A 50 -0.13 7.49 -10.39
N ASP A 51 0.13 6.97 -11.58
CA ASP A 51 -0.04 5.55 -11.88
C ASP A 51 0.91 4.67 -11.05
N GLN A 52 2.17 5.09 -10.88
CA GLN A 52 3.14 4.41 -10.03
C GLN A 52 2.71 4.42 -8.55
N ILE A 53 2.23 5.55 -8.04
CA ILE A 53 1.68 5.65 -6.67
C ILE A 53 0.51 4.68 -6.49
N ASN A 54 -0.40 4.61 -7.48
CA ASN A 54 -1.53 3.68 -7.45
C ASN A 54 -1.07 2.21 -7.43
N LYS A 55 -0.07 1.85 -8.25
CA LYS A 55 0.56 0.52 -8.24
C LYS A 55 1.18 0.20 -6.88
N CYS A 56 1.96 1.12 -6.30
CA CYS A 56 2.55 0.97 -4.97
C CYS A 56 1.49 0.75 -3.88
N ASN A 57 0.40 1.51 -3.92
CA ASN A 57 -0.71 1.36 -2.98
C ASN A 57 -1.41 0.01 -3.12
N ALA A 58 -1.63 -0.45 -4.36
CA ALA A 58 -2.21 -1.77 -4.61
C ALA A 58 -1.32 -2.90 -4.06
N LEU A 59 0.00 -2.82 -4.27
CA LEU A 59 0.97 -3.76 -3.69
C LEU A 59 0.95 -3.73 -2.15
N LYS A 60 0.88 -2.54 -1.54
CA LYS A 60 0.79 -2.39 -0.09
C LYS A 60 -0.46 -3.07 0.49
N VAL A 61 -1.60 -2.93 -0.18
CA VAL A 61 -2.85 -3.61 0.21
C VAL A 61 -2.71 -5.13 0.09
N LYS A 62 -2.18 -5.64 -1.04
CA LYS A 62 -1.92 -7.07 -1.24
C LYS A 62 -0.98 -7.64 -0.17
N ARG A 63 0.14 -6.96 0.12
CA ARG A 63 1.10 -7.35 1.15
C ARG A 63 0.45 -7.40 2.54
N LYS A 64 -0.35 -6.39 2.90
CA LYS A 64 -1.08 -6.36 4.17
C LYS A 64 -2.05 -7.54 4.28
N HIS A 65 -2.78 -7.85 3.21
CA HIS A 65 -3.69 -9.00 3.16
C HIS A 65 -2.95 -10.33 3.33
N ASN A 66 -1.82 -10.51 2.63
CA ASN A 66 -1.01 -11.73 2.73
C ASN A 66 -0.42 -11.89 4.14
N PHE A 67 0.08 -10.81 4.73
CA PHE A 67 0.60 -10.82 6.09
C PHE A 67 -0.50 -11.19 7.11
N GLU A 68 -1.67 -10.56 7.04
CA GLU A 68 -2.80 -10.89 7.91
C GLU A 68 -3.23 -12.35 7.76
N THR A 69 -3.26 -12.84 6.52
CA THR A 69 -3.61 -14.23 6.21
C THR A 69 -2.59 -15.20 6.79
N LEU A 70 -1.29 -14.96 6.57
CA LEU A 70 -0.21 -15.80 7.11
C LEU A 70 -0.27 -15.86 8.65
N GLN A 71 -0.46 -14.72 9.30
CA GLN A 71 -0.61 -14.65 10.76
C GLN A 71 -1.81 -15.49 11.23
N LYS A 72 -3.00 -15.29 10.64
CA LYS A 72 -4.22 -16.00 11.09
C LYS A 72 -4.24 -17.49 10.72
N SER A 73 -3.55 -17.89 9.65
CA SER A 73 -3.51 -19.27 9.16
C SER A 73 -2.48 -20.15 9.85
N PHE A 74 -1.36 -19.57 10.31
CA PHE A 74 -0.25 -20.35 10.86
C PHE A 74 0.11 -19.98 12.30
N TYR A 75 -0.38 -18.83 12.79
CA TYR A 75 -0.17 -18.34 14.15
C TYR A 75 -1.51 -17.91 14.76
N PRO A 76 -2.47 -18.84 14.93
CA PRO A 76 -3.82 -18.50 15.38
C PRO A 76 -3.78 -17.81 16.74
N THR A 77 -4.46 -16.67 16.86
CA THR A 77 -4.57 -15.92 18.11
C THR A 77 -6.01 -15.88 18.59
N THR A 78 -6.22 -15.93 19.90
CA THR A 78 -7.52 -15.68 20.54
C THR A 78 -7.89 -14.19 20.56
N ASN A 79 -6.92 -13.32 20.29
CA ASN A 79 -7.10 -11.87 20.19
C ASN A 79 -8.07 -11.51 19.06
N LYS A 80 -8.97 -10.56 19.33
CA LYS A 80 -9.99 -10.07 18.37
C LYS A 80 -10.98 -11.14 17.89
N ILE A 81 -11.17 -12.22 18.66
CA ILE A 81 -12.28 -13.16 18.50
C ILE A 81 -13.39 -12.80 19.50
N SER A 82 -14.59 -12.59 18.97
CA SER A 82 -15.80 -12.38 19.77
C SER A 82 -16.67 -13.63 19.74
N LEU A 83 -17.15 -14.06 20.90
CA LEU A 83 -18.06 -15.21 21.01
C LEU A 83 -19.51 -14.74 21.03
N LEU A 84 -20.37 -15.49 20.37
CA LEU A 84 -21.80 -15.22 20.24
C LEU A 84 -22.57 -16.51 20.51
N TYR A 85 -23.47 -16.50 21.49
CA TYR A 85 -24.40 -17.58 21.70
C TYR A 85 -25.67 -17.31 20.91
N LYS A 86 -26.03 -18.18 19.97
CA LYS A 86 -27.18 -18.00 19.08
C LYS A 86 -28.10 -19.21 19.16
N ASN A 87 -29.39 -18.95 18.96
CA ASN A 87 -30.39 -19.95 18.67
C ASN A 87 -30.72 -19.86 17.17
N GLN A 88 -30.52 -20.93 16.41
CA GLN A 88 -31.06 -21.05 15.05
C GLN A 88 -31.88 -22.33 14.94
N LYS A 89 -33.14 -22.19 14.51
CA LYS A 89 -34.07 -23.31 14.26
C LYS A 89 -34.24 -24.24 15.49
N GLY A 90 -34.25 -23.67 16.69
CA GLY A 90 -34.41 -24.42 17.95
C GLY A 90 -33.11 -25.02 18.50
N ALA A 91 -31.99 -24.95 17.77
CA ALA A 91 -30.69 -25.39 18.23
C ALA A 91 -29.83 -24.23 18.76
N HIS A 92 -29.24 -24.43 19.94
CA HIS A 92 -28.34 -23.46 20.56
C HIS A 92 -26.88 -23.81 20.32
N TYR A 93 -26.10 -22.84 19.88
CA TYR A 93 -24.67 -23.03 19.64
C TYR A 93 -23.88 -21.73 19.82
N ILE A 94 -22.59 -21.90 20.02
CA ILE A 94 -21.59 -20.84 20.11
C ILE A 94 -21.02 -20.60 18.71
N LYS A 95 -21.05 -19.35 18.26
CA LYS A 95 -20.33 -18.86 17.07
C LYS A 95 -19.19 -17.96 17.50
N ALA A 96 -18.12 -18.02 16.73
CA ALA A 96 -16.99 -17.12 16.85
C ALA A 96 -16.97 -16.16 15.66
N ARG A 97 -16.79 -14.89 15.96
CA ARG A 97 -16.71 -13.80 14.98
C ARG A 97 -15.29 -13.26 14.95
N PHE A 98 -14.74 -13.10 13.76
CA PHE A 98 -13.40 -12.56 13.52
C PHE A 98 -13.34 -11.82 12.19
N TYR A 99 -12.34 -10.96 12.02
CA TYR A 99 -12.05 -10.32 10.74
C TYR A 99 -10.98 -11.11 9.98
N TRP A 100 -11.21 -11.30 8.67
CA TRP A 100 -10.22 -11.79 7.72
C TRP A 100 -10.64 -11.43 6.29
N GLY A 101 -9.67 -10.97 5.48
CA GLY A 101 -9.91 -10.55 4.10
C GLY A 101 -10.82 -9.34 3.99
N CYS A 102 -10.60 -8.33 4.84
CA CYS A 102 -11.41 -7.11 4.94
C CYS A 102 -12.91 -7.34 5.22
N LYS A 103 -13.28 -8.54 5.69
CA LYS A 103 -14.66 -8.92 5.97
C LYS A 103 -14.78 -9.54 7.35
N GLN A 104 -15.90 -9.28 8.00
CA GLN A 104 -16.28 -9.99 9.20
C GLN A 104 -16.77 -11.39 8.81
N ARG A 105 -16.22 -12.42 9.45
CA ARG A 105 -16.55 -13.83 9.26
C ARG A 105 -17.11 -14.40 10.55
N GLU A 106 -17.94 -15.42 10.43
CA GLU A 106 -18.42 -16.21 11.56
C GLU A 106 -18.14 -17.70 11.30
N VAL A 107 -17.65 -18.40 12.31
CA VAL A 107 -17.50 -19.86 12.32
C VAL A 107 -18.29 -20.44 13.49
N GLN A 108 -18.90 -21.60 13.27
CA GLN A 108 -19.59 -22.32 14.35
C GLN A 108 -18.56 -23.06 15.20
N VAL A 109 -18.56 -22.79 16.50
CA VAL A 109 -17.70 -23.48 17.47
C VAL A 109 -18.35 -24.81 17.87
N GLY A 110 -19.62 -24.78 18.27
CA GLY A 110 -20.39 -25.98 18.65
C GLY A 110 -21.51 -25.66 19.63
N SER A 111 -22.33 -26.66 19.97
CA SER A 111 -23.24 -26.56 21.12
C SER A 111 -22.44 -26.56 22.42
N ILE A 112 -23.05 -26.14 23.54
CA ILE A 112 -22.35 -26.13 24.83
C ILE A 112 -21.79 -27.52 25.19
N PRO A 113 -22.56 -28.62 25.14
CA PRO A 113 -22.03 -29.94 25.50
C PRO A 113 -20.80 -30.34 24.67
N ILE A 114 -20.87 -30.14 23.35
CA ILE A 114 -19.75 -30.44 22.43
C ILE A 114 -18.53 -29.58 22.76
N VAL A 115 -18.72 -28.30 23.06
CA VAL A 115 -17.61 -27.41 23.42
C VAL A 115 -16.95 -27.83 24.73
N ILE A 116 -17.73 -28.25 25.74
CA ILE A 116 -17.21 -28.75 27.01
C ILE A 116 -16.44 -30.05 26.81
N GLU A 117 -16.95 -30.96 25.98
CA GLU A 117 -16.26 -32.19 25.60
C GLU A 117 -14.89 -31.88 24.96
N ILE A 118 -14.84 -30.98 23.99
CA ILE A 118 -13.57 -30.55 23.36
C ILE A 118 -12.62 -29.95 24.40
N ILE A 119 -13.11 -29.10 25.32
CA ILE A 119 -12.28 -28.53 26.39
C ILE A 119 -11.69 -29.63 27.26
N ASN A 120 -12.49 -30.60 27.68
CA ASN A 120 -12.03 -31.72 28.50
C ASN A 120 -10.97 -32.56 27.76
N SER A 121 -11.14 -32.83 26.47
CA SER A 121 -10.11 -33.48 25.66
C SER A 121 -8.83 -32.64 25.59
N MET A 122 -8.93 -31.32 25.41
CA MET A 122 -7.76 -30.42 25.40
C MET A 122 -7.03 -30.37 26.75
N ILE A 123 -7.73 -30.56 27.87
CA ILE A 123 -7.11 -30.73 29.20
C ILE A 123 -6.36 -32.06 29.27
N GLU A 124 -7.00 -33.15 28.81
CA GLU A 124 -6.38 -34.49 28.79
C GLU A 124 -5.08 -34.52 27.98
N TYR A 125 -5.06 -33.82 26.83
CA TYR A 125 -3.87 -33.67 26.00
C TYR A 125 -2.88 -32.59 26.47
N GLN A 126 -3.04 -32.02 27.67
CA GLN A 126 -2.15 -31.00 28.24
C GLN A 126 -2.01 -29.73 27.38
N ILE A 127 -3.05 -29.39 26.62
CA ILE A 127 -3.13 -28.14 25.85
C ILE A 127 -3.65 -27.00 26.75
N LEU A 128 -4.50 -27.34 27.72
CA LEU A 128 -5.09 -26.41 28.69
C LEU A 128 -4.64 -26.75 30.12
N ASN A 129 -3.42 -26.37 30.47
CA ASN A 129 -2.81 -26.73 31.76
C ASN A 129 -3.40 -25.99 32.96
N ASP A 130 -3.97 -24.81 32.74
CA ASP A 130 -4.53 -23.96 33.82
C ASP A 130 -6.00 -24.31 34.14
N LEU A 131 -6.57 -25.34 33.52
CA LEU A 131 -7.99 -25.66 33.61
C LEU A 131 -8.21 -27.11 34.09
N SER A 132 -8.98 -27.28 35.16
CA SER A 132 -9.43 -28.60 35.61
C SER A 132 -10.59 -29.11 34.76
N LYS A 133 -10.74 -30.44 34.64
CA LYS A 133 -11.86 -31.06 33.93
C LYS A 133 -13.21 -30.53 34.42
N ILE A 134 -14.05 -30.14 33.47
CA ILE A 134 -15.40 -29.65 33.71
C ILE A 134 -16.32 -30.87 33.88
N LYS A 135 -16.85 -31.06 35.08
CA LYS A 135 -17.64 -32.26 35.46
C LYS A 135 -19.10 -32.24 35.00
N SER A 136 -19.64 -31.07 34.64
CA SER A 136 -21.06 -30.92 34.29
C SER A 136 -21.26 -30.65 32.82
N ASN A 137 -22.01 -31.52 32.14
CA ASN A 137 -22.43 -31.34 30.75
C ASN A 137 -23.60 -30.34 30.63
N ASN A 138 -24.24 -29.97 31.75
CA ASN A 138 -25.43 -29.11 31.80
C ASN A 138 -25.10 -27.68 32.28
N ILE A 139 -23.96 -27.13 31.87
CA ILE A 139 -23.62 -25.73 32.15
C ILE A 139 -24.35 -24.78 31.19
N SER A 140 -24.91 -23.69 31.70
CA SER A 140 -25.57 -22.67 30.87
C SER A 140 -24.56 -21.65 30.32
N TRP A 141 -24.91 -20.99 29.20
CA TRP A 141 -24.09 -19.89 28.66
C TRP A 141 -23.86 -18.76 29.67
N LYS A 142 -24.86 -18.45 30.52
CA LYS A 142 -24.75 -17.44 31.58
C LYS A 142 -23.70 -17.82 32.62
N GLN A 143 -23.57 -19.11 32.95
CA GLN A 143 -22.53 -19.60 33.85
C GLN A 143 -21.17 -19.54 33.16
N ILE A 144 -21.05 -20.03 31.92
CA ILE A 144 -19.80 -19.95 31.13
C ILE A 144 -19.26 -18.52 31.08
N ASN A 145 -20.12 -17.52 30.84
CA ASN A 145 -19.71 -16.12 30.75
C ASN A 145 -19.14 -15.53 32.04
N LYS A 146 -19.38 -16.16 33.20
CA LYS A 146 -18.79 -15.74 34.49
C LYS A 146 -17.39 -16.33 34.73
N HIS A 147 -16.97 -17.29 33.90
CA HIS A 147 -15.73 -18.03 34.03
C HIS A 147 -14.75 -17.64 32.91
N PRO A 148 -13.87 -16.63 33.13
CA PRO A 148 -12.97 -16.13 32.09
C PRO A 148 -12.02 -17.21 31.55
N GLU A 149 -11.62 -18.16 32.39
CA GLU A 149 -10.81 -19.32 32.03
C GLU A 149 -11.50 -20.24 31.00
N ILE A 150 -12.80 -20.48 31.17
CA ILE A 150 -13.61 -21.24 30.20
C ILE A 150 -13.76 -20.43 28.91
N ILE A 151 -14.04 -19.11 29.01
CA ILE A 151 -14.12 -18.23 27.83
C ILE A 151 -12.81 -18.23 27.04
N LYS A 152 -11.66 -18.21 27.71
CA LYS A 152 -10.33 -18.27 27.09
C LYS A 152 -10.15 -19.59 26.34
N ALA A 153 -10.55 -20.71 26.93
CA ALA A 153 -10.54 -22.02 26.27
C ALA A 153 -11.47 -22.07 25.04
N ILE A 154 -12.69 -21.54 25.14
CA ILE A 154 -13.62 -21.46 24.00
C ILE A 154 -13.04 -20.58 22.88
N LYS A 155 -12.38 -19.47 23.22
CA LYS A 155 -11.69 -18.63 22.23
C LYS A 155 -10.52 -19.35 21.56
N LEU A 156 -9.83 -20.25 22.25
CA LEU A 156 -8.77 -21.08 21.66
C LEU A 156 -9.35 -22.06 20.64
N ILE A 157 -10.43 -22.75 20.99
CA ILE A 157 -11.16 -23.61 20.04
C ILE A 157 -11.62 -22.79 18.83
N ALA A 158 -12.17 -21.60 19.08
CA ALA A 158 -12.60 -20.68 18.03
C ALA A 158 -11.45 -20.23 17.12
N SER A 159 -10.25 -19.97 17.65
CA SER A 159 -9.09 -19.59 16.84
C SER A 159 -8.63 -20.74 15.95
N LEU A 160 -8.66 -21.98 16.44
CA LEU A 160 -8.33 -23.18 15.65
C LEU A 160 -9.38 -23.42 14.55
N LYS A 161 -10.66 -23.24 14.84
CA LYS A 161 -11.73 -23.33 13.81
C LYS A 161 -11.65 -22.20 12.78
N ALA A 162 -11.28 -20.99 13.20
CA ALA A 162 -11.03 -19.88 12.28
C ALA A 162 -9.82 -20.17 11.38
N GLN A 163 -8.75 -20.73 11.94
CA GLN A 163 -7.58 -21.19 11.20
C GLN A 163 -7.96 -22.23 10.15
N GLU A 164 -8.69 -23.27 10.54
CA GLU A 164 -9.20 -24.31 9.64
C GLU A 164 -10.04 -23.69 8.50
N TYR A 165 -10.96 -22.79 8.84
CA TYR A 165 -11.79 -22.08 7.86
C TYR A 165 -10.96 -21.33 6.82
N ILE A 166 -9.93 -20.59 7.27
CA ILE A 166 -9.05 -19.84 6.37
C ILE A 166 -8.26 -20.81 5.49
N LEU A 167 -7.60 -21.81 6.08
CA LEU A 167 -6.77 -22.77 5.37
C LEU A 167 -7.57 -23.53 4.30
N ARG A 168 -8.78 -24.03 4.64
CA ARG A 168 -9.68 -24.68 3.67
C ARG A 168 -9.98 -23.78 2.48
N ARG A 169 -10.21 -22.49 2.73
CA ARG A 169 -10.55 -21.51 1.68
C ARG A 169 -9.34 -21.11 0.85
N LEU A 170 -8.15 -21.05 1.45
CA LEU A 170 -6.90 -20.85 0.71
C LEU A 170 -6.61 -22.05 -0.17
N LEU A 171 -6.74 -23.27 0.33
CA LEU A 171 -6.53 -24.49 -0.45
C LEU A 171 -7.54 -24.59 -1.60
N SER A 172 -8.83 -24.31 -1.37
CA SER A 172 -9.83 -24.32 -2.45
C SER A 172 -9.54 -23.29 -3.54
N ASN A 173 -8.94 -22.15 -3.18
CA ASN A 173 -8.60 -21.10 -4.14
C ASN A 173 -7.24 -21.34 -4.83
N ASN A 174 -6.26 -21.84 -4.10
CA ASN A 174 -4.89 -22.04 -4.59
C ASN A 174 -4.71 -23.32 -5.40
N MET A 175 -5.59 -24.32 -5.28
CA MET A 175 -5.61 -25.45 -6.21
C MET A 175 -5.86 -25.01 -7.67
N ASN A 176 -6.42 -23.82 -7.89
CA ASN A 176 -6.56 -23.20 -9.22
C ASN A 176 -5.34 -22.36 -9.64
N VAL A 177 -4.46 -21.98 -8.71
CA VAL A 177 -3.27 -21.13 -8.98
C VAL A 177 -2.01 -21.98 -9.10
N LEU A 178 -1.87 -23.04 -8.32
CA LEU A 178 -0.73 -23.97 -8.39
C LEU A 178 -0.71 -24.79 -9.69
N THR A 179 -1.87 -24.94 -10.35
CA THR A 179 -1.99 -25.53 -11.70
C THR A 179 -1.56 -24.56 -12.81
N ASN A 180 -1.53 -23.25 -12.54
CA ASN A 180 -1.12 -22.20 -13.48
C ASN A 180 0.18 -21.54 -13.01
N LYS A 181 1.29 -22.31 -12.98
CA LYS A 181 2.65 -21.81 -12.70
C LYS A 181 3.20 -20.98 -13.88
N GLN A 182 2.60 -19.84 -14.21
CA GLN A 182 3.16 -18.90 -15.19
C GLN A 182 3.25 -17.43 -14.71
N ASP A 183 2.58 -17.03 -13.63
CA ASP A 183 2.47 -15.60 -13.29
C ASP A 183 3.48 -15.08 -12.25
N TYR A 184 4.71 -15.62 -12.21
CA TYR A 184 5.83 -14.96 -11.56
C TYR A 184 6.73 -14.31 -12.62
N GLU A 185 6.16 -13.41 -13.42
CA GLU A 185 6.99 -12.44 -14.14
C GLU A 185 7.50 -11.40 -13.13
N GLU A 186 8.81 -11.41 -12.91
CA GLU A 186 9.53 -10.28 -12.35
C GLU A 186 9.30 -9.07 -13.27
N GLU A 187 8.30 -8.25 -12.97
CA GLU A 187 8.20 -6.91 -13.53
C GLU A 187 9.35 -6.09 -12.92
N ILE A 188 10.56 -6.28 -13.46
CA ILE A 188 11.68 -5.36 -13.27
C ILE A 188 11.15 -4.03 -13.79
N ILE A 189 10.78 -3.14 -12.86
CA ILE A 189 10.45 -1.75 -13.18
C ILE A 189 11.76 -1.09 -13.64
N LEU A 190 12.15 -1.32 -14.89
CA LEU A 190 13.08 -0.48 -15.61
C LEU A 190 12.36 0.85 -15.82
N THR A 191 12.42 1.70 -14.81
CA THR A 191 12.21 3.13 -15.03
C THR A 191 13.41 3.55 -15.87
N LYS A 192 13.27 3.50 -17.20
CA LYS A 192 14.11 4.31 -18.09
C LYS A 192 13.78 5.76 -17.76
N VAL A 193 14.43 6.28 -16.72
CA VAL A 193 14.72 7.70 -16.66
C VAL A 193 15.52 7.93 -17.93
N GLU A 194 14.92 8.55 -18.95
CA GLU A 194 15.69 9.01 -20.10
C GLU A 194 16.79 9.90 -19.53
N GLU A 195 18.02 9.37 -19.46
CA GLU A 195 19.21 10.16 -19.23
C GLU A 195 19.17 11.27 -20.27
N ILE A 196 19.05 12.50 -19.79
CA ILE A 196 19.24 13.68 -20.62
C ILE A 196 20.66 13.57 -21.15
N GLN A 197 20.79 13.12 -22.40
CA GLN A 197 22.05 13.11 -23.13
C GLN A 197 22.47 14.57 -23.27
N TYR A 198 23.42 14.98 -22.43
CA TYR A 198 24.23 16.14 -22.71
C TYR A 198 25.21 15.71 -23.81
N ASP A 199 25.02 16.27 -25.00
CA ASP A 199 25.97 16.14 -26.10
C ASP A 199 27.34 16.65 -25.66
N ASN A 200 28.21 15.73 -25.25
CA ASN A 200 29.61 16.00 -24.99
C ASN A 200 30.36 16.00 -26.32
N ALA A 201 30.67 17.18 -26.82
CA ALA A 201 31.66 17.38 -27.87
C ALA A 201 32.86 18.17 -27.31
N VAL A 202 33.96 17.43 -27.14
CA VAL A 202 35.38 17.83 -27.28
C VAL A 202 36.08 18.49 -26.06
N ASN A 203 36.72 17.60 -25.30
CA ASN A 203 38.14 17.52 -24.89
C ASN A 203 38.94 18.71 -24.33
N ASN A 204 39.47 18.40 -23.13
CA ASN A 204 40.83 18.61 -22.59
C ASN A 204 41.23 20.01 -22.08
N ASN A 205 41.31 20.13 -20.75
CA ASN A 205 42.60 20.24 -20.05
C ASN A 205 42.45 20.03 -18.53
N GLN A 206 43.48 19.41 -17.94
CA GLN A 206 43.70 19.23 -16.49
C GLN A 206 43.62 20.56 -15.74
N PHE A 207 43.03 20.57 -14.54
CA PHE A 207 43.71 20.91 -13.27
C PHE A 207 42.73 20.92 -12.07
N ASP A 208 43.23 20.34 -10.97
CA ASP A 208 42.97 20.54 -9.55
C ASP A 208 41.60 20.34 -8.87
N GLU A 209 41.65 19.45 -7.88
CA GLU A 209 40.80 19.37 -6.69
C GLU A 209 40.68 20.73 -5.99
N LYS A 210 39.48 21.33 -6.07
CA LYS A 210 38.89 22.06 -4.95
C LYS A 210 37.38 21.81 -4.94
N GLU A 211 36.89 21.30 -3.82
CA GLU A 211 35.48 21.34 -3.45
C GLU A 211 34.94 22.76 -3.68
N ASP A 212 33.95 22.91 -4.55
CA ASP A 212 33.44 24.22 -4.92
C ASP A 212 31.92 24.26 -4.81
N ILE A 213 31.47 25.12 -3.92
CA ILE A 213 30.16 25.18 -3.31
C ILE A 213 29.11 25.49 -4.38
N LYS A 214 28.15 24.57 -4.57
CA LYS A 214 26.97 24.70 -5.45
C LYS A 214 26.07 25.87 -5.00
N GLY A 215 26.49 27.08 -5.30
CA GLY A 215 25.77 28.32 -5.00
C GLY A 215 26.40 29.56 -5.64
N VAL A 216 27.72 29.54 -5.89
CA VAL A 216 28.44 30.74 -6.38
C VAL A 216 28.44 30.83 -7.92
N LYS A 217 28.55 29.71 -8.64
CA LYS A 217 28.74 29.69 -10.10
C LYS A 217 27.52 30.16 -10.93
N TRP A 218 26.30 30.08 -10.42
CA TRP A 218 25.13 30.53 -11.17
C TRP A 218 25.03 32.07 -11.19
N TYR A 219 25.41 32.72 -10.08
CA TYR A 219 25.34 34.16 -9.93
C TYR A 219 26.42 34.88 -10.75
N GLU A 220 27.62 34.30 -10.82
CA GLU A 220 28.71 34.82 -11.65
C GLU A 220 28.36 34.75 -13.15
N ARG A 221 27.81 33.62 -13.61
CA ARG A 221 27.38 33.44 -15.01
C ARG A 221 26.22 34.37 -15.39
N TRP A 222 25.26 34.58 -14.47
CA TRP A 222 24.19 35.55 -14.69
C TRP A 222 24.71 36.98 -14.79
N ARG A 223 25.73 37.36 -14.00
CA ARG A 223 26.32 38.71 -14.06
C ARG A 223 27.02 38.99 -15.39
N GLU A 224 27.81 38.05 -15.92
CA GLU A 224 28.51 38.23 -17.19
C GLU A 224 27.56 38.37 -18.39
N GLU A 225 26.39 37.74 -18.32
CA GLU A 225 25.40 37.75 -19.40
C GLU A 225 24.45 38.96 -19.35
N ASN A 226 24.36 39.68 -18.22
CA ASN A 226 23.29 40.66 -17.97
C ASN A 226 23.76 42.06 -17.51
N LEU A 227 25.06 42.27 -17.27
CA LEU A 227 25.67 43.58 -16.98
C LEU A 227 26.70 43.96 -18.04
#